data_AF-A0A356T0X1-F1
#
_entry.id   AF-A0A356T0X1-F1
#
_cell.length_a   1.000
_cell.length_b   1.000
_cell.length_c   1.000
_cell.angle_alpha   90.00
_cell.angle_beta   90.00
_cell.angle_gamma   90.00
#
_symmetry.space_group_name_H-M   'P 1'
#
loop_
_entity.id
_entity.type
_entity.pdbx_description
1 polymer ?
#
loop_
_entity_poly.entity_id
_entity_poly.type
_entity_poly.pdbx_seq_one_letter_code
_entity_poly.pdbx_strand_id
1 'polypeptide(L)'
;MKRDPNLQDLSRDHHHALVLARRAEKTAETGSDEEITSMWESIARTFDSDLGPHFEVEEQQLLPPLEAAGEHELVGRTRSDHERLRALRAQAGDERGRLGRFGELLREHVRFEESELFPTAEKVLDPSELVAVAKASAATPTAVQRADGRAKKGSAE
;
A
#
# COMPACT_ATOMS: atom_id res chain seq x y z
N MET A 1 -20.05 -3.10 2.47
CA MET A 1 -19.73 -3.29 3.90
C MET A 1 -18.82 -2.16 4.31
N LYS A 2 -18.95 -1.61 5.53
CA LYS A 2 -18.06 -0.54 5.99
C LYS A 2 -16.82 -1.21 6.58
N ARG A 3 -15.62 -0.84 6.10
CA ARG A 3 -14.32 -1.34 6.61
C ARG A 3 -14.22 -1.11 8.11
N ASP A 4 -13.70 -2.11 8.83
CA ASP A 4 -13.42 -2.02 10.26
C ASP A 4 -12.59 -0.76 10.57
N PRO A 5 -12.94 0.03 11.61
CA PRO A 5 -12.22 1.25 11.97
C PRO A 5 -10.71 1.06 12.12
N ASN A 6 -10.26 -0.11 12.54
CA ASN A 6 -8.85 -0.40 12.76
C ASN A 6 -8.05 -0.62 11.46
N LEU A 7 -8.73 -0.87 10.34
CA LEU A 7 -8.10 -1.04 9.02
C LEU A 7 -8.31 0.18 8.12
N GLN A 8 -9.07 1.19 8.57
CA GLN A 8 -9.41 2.34 7.74
C GLN A 8 -8.21 3.19 7.34
N ASP A 9 -7.18 3.30 8.19
CA ASP A 9 -5.99 4.07 7.85
C ASP A 9 -5.17 3.41 6.73
N LEU A 10 -4.99 2.08 6.77
CA LEU A 10 -4.39 1.33 5.66
C LEU A 10 -5.22 1.50 4.37
N SER A 11 -6.55 1.35 4.45
CA SER A 11 -7.42 1.58 3.29
C SER A 11 -7.40 3.01 2.74
N ARG A 12 -7.01 4.00 3.54
CA ARG A 12 -6.87 5.38 3.05
C ARG A 12 -5.59 5.54 2.24
N ASP A 13 -4.50 4.89 2.65
CA ASP A 13 -3.26 4.86 1.86
C ASP A 13 -3.49 4.22 0.49
N HIS A 14 -4.35 3.19 0.41
CA HIS A 14 -4.73 2.52 -0.84
C HIS A 14 -5.30 3.46 -1.89
N HIS A 15 -6.04 4.50 -1.51
CA HIS A 15 -6.54 5.47 -2.48
C HIS A 15 -5.39 6.17 -3.22
N HIS A 16 -4.36 6.57 -2.49
CA HIS A 16 -3.18 7.22 -3.05
C HIS A 16 -2.30 6.25 -3.84
N ALA A 17 -2.18 5.01 -3.38
CA ALA A 17 -1.50 3.94 -4.10
C ALA A 17 -2.17 3.67 -5.47
N LEU A 18 -3.50 3.64 -5.54
CA LEU A 18 -4.23 3.49 -6.82
C LEU A 18 -4.05 4.67 -7.77
N VAL A 19 -3.97 5.90 -7.24
CA VAL A 19 -3.65 7.09 -8.05
C VAL A 19 -2.24 6.99 -8.62
N LEU A 20 -1.27 6.55 -7.81
CA LEU A 20 0.11 6.33 -8.25
C LEU A 20 0.18 5.25 -9.34
N ALA A 21 -0.46 4.10 -9.11
CA ALA A 21 -0.53 2.99 -10.05
C ALA A 21 -1.06 3.43 -11.42
N ARG A 22 -2.21 4.12 -11.43
CA ARG A 22 -2.81 4.63 -12.68
C ARG A 22 -1.91 5.62 -13.41
N ARG A 23 -1.19 6.49 -12.68
CA ARG A 23 -0.24 7.42 -13.27
C ARG A 23 0.95 6.69 -13.88
N ALA A 24 1.49 5.69 -13.18
CA ALA A 24 2.58 4.85 -13.69
C ALA A 24 2.18 4.13 -14.99
N GLU A 25 1.02 3.45 -15.00
CA GLU A 25 0.48 2.79 -16.20
C GLU A 25 0.37 3.78 -17.38
N LYS A 26 -0.29 4.93 -17.17
CA LYS A 26 -0.46 5.95 -18.22
C LYS A 26 0.87 6.51 -18.73
N THR A 27 1.82 6.80 -17.84
CA THR A 27 3.14 7.31 -18.23
C THR A 27 3.92 6.25 -19.00
N ALA A 28 3.81 4.97 -18.64
CA ALA A 28 4.43 3.89 -19.40
C ALA A 28 3.85 3.77 -20.82
N GLU A 29 2.53 3.93 -20.97
CA GLU A 29 1.85 3.85 -22.27
C GLU A 29 2.18 5.01 -23.21
N THR A 30 2.11 6.26 -22.71
CA THR A 30 2.13 7.44 -23.59
C THR A 30 3.17 8.50 -23.24
N GLY A 31 3.88 8.36 -22.11
CA GLY A 31 4.80 9.38 -21.64
C GLY A 31 6.12 9.42 -22.42
N SER A 32 6.81 10.56 -22.39
CA SER A 32 8.20 10.70 -22.86
C SER A 32 9.18 10.01 -21.90
N ASP A 33 10.44 9.86 -22.31
CA ASP A 33 11.47 9.25 -21.47
C ASP A 33 11.82 10.13 -20.25
N GLU A 34 11.70 11.46 -20.38
CA GLU A 34 11.81 12.41 -19.26
C GLU A 34 10.64 12.25 -18.28
N GLU A 35 9.42 12.06 -18.77
CA GLU A 35 8.24 11.81 -17.93
C GLU A 35 8.35 10.47 -17.18
N ILE A 36 8.89 9.44 -17.83
CA ILE A 36 9.18 8.15 -17.18
C ILE A 36 10.19 8.32 -16.06
N THR A 37 11.27 9.06 -16.31
CA THR A 37 12.31 9.33 -15.30
C THR A 37 11.70 10.06 -14.09
N SER A 38 10.93 11.12 -14.33
CA SER A 38 10.22 11.88 -13.30
C SER A 38 9.20 11.04 -12.52
N MET A 39 8.55 10.08 -13.21
CA MET A 39 7.62 9.16 -12.57
C MET A 39 8.35 8.19 -11.64
N TRP A 40 9.50 7.65 -12.02
CA TRP A 40 10.32 6.80 -11.14
C TRP A 40 10.85 7.55 -9.92
N GLU A 41 11.27 8.80 -10.06
CA GLU A 41 11.64 9.65 -8.92
C GLU A 41 10.45 9.86 -7.97
N SER A 42 9.25 10.05 -8.52
CA SER A 42 8.03 10.20 -7.75
C SER A 42 7.67 8.91 -7.02
N ILE A 43 7.78 7.75 -7.68
CA ILE A 43 7.59 6.44 -7.06
C ILE A 43 8.61 6.22 -5.94
N ALA A 44 9.87 6.58 -6.13
CA ALA A 44 10.89 6.44 -5.10
C ALA A 44 10.54 7.26 -3.85
N ARG A 45 10.13 8.52 -4.02
CA ARG A 45 9.67 9.36 -2.90
C ARG A 45 8.46 8.76 -2.19
N THR A 46 7.44 8.33 -2.95
CA THR A 46 6.22 7.72 -2.38
C THR A 46 6.49 6.38 -1.71
N PHE A 47 7.49 5.63 -2.15
CA PHE A 47 7.93 4.43 -1.43
C PHE A 47 8.44 4.76 -0.04
N ASP A 48 9.31 5.76 0.06
CA ASP A 48 9.94 6.11 1.31
C ASP A 48 8.96 6.79 2.28
N SER A 49 7.96 7.51 1.76
CA SER A 49 6.97 8.25 2.58
C SER A 49 5.68 7.51 2.88
N ASP A 50 5.24 6.59 2.01
CA ASP A 50 3.90 5.99 2.07
C ASP A 50 3.94 4.47 1.90
N LEU A 51 4.34 3.93 0.75
CA LEU A 51 4.21 2.48 0.47
C LEU A 51 5.10 1.62 1.37
N GLY A 52 6.32 2.03 1.66
CA GLY A 52 7.24 1.31 2.55
C GLY A 52 6.69 1.19 3.97
N PRO A 53 6.38 2.33 4.64
CA PRO A 53 5.72 2.33 5.95
C PRO A 53 4.42 1.53 5.99
N HIS A 54 3.62 1.61 4.92
CA HIS A 54 2.38 0.84 4.79
C HIS A 54 2.64 -0.67 4.77
N PHE A 55 3.52 -1.15 3.89
CA PHE A 55 3.90 -2.57 3.82
C PHE A 55 4.49 -3.07 5.14
N GLU A 56 5.28 -2.25 5.84
CA GLU A 56 5.85 -2.62 7.13
C GLU A 56 4.77 -2.89 8.19
N VAL A 57 3.71 -2.07 8.24
CA VAL A 57 2.59 -2.29 9.16
C VAL A 57 1.89 -3.60 8.84
N GLU A 58 1.61 -3.87 7.58
CA GLU A 58 0.96 -5.11 7.16
C GLU A 58 1.82 -6.33 7.48
N GLU A 59 3.07 -6.32 7.05
CA GLU A 59 4.02 -7.42 7.23
C GLU A 59 4.28 -7.75 8.70
N GLN A 60 4.29 -6.74 9.58
CA GLN A 60 4.61 -6.92 10.99
C GLN A 60 3.39 -7.15 11.89
N GLN A 61 2.22 -6.64 11.53
CA GLN A 61 1.06 -6.62 12.42
C GLN A 61 -0.18 -7.32 11.87
N LEU A 62 -0.36 -7.34 10.54
CA LEU A 62 -1.54 -7.93 9.92
C LEU A 62 -1.28 -9.36 9.44
N LEU A 63 -0.16 -9.59 8.76
CA LEU A 63 0.15 -10.88 8.17
C LEU A 63 0.46 -11.98 9.20
N PRO A 64 1.20 -11.73 10.31
CA PRO A 64 1.48 -12.77 11.29
C PRO A 64 0.23 -13.41 11.93
N PRO A 65 -0.78 -12.66 12.41
CA PRO A 65 -1.98 -13.28 12.97
C PRO A 65 -2.84 -13.98 11.89
N LEU A 66 -2.88 -13.46 10.65
CA LEU A 66 -3.52 -14.17 9.52
C LEU A 66 -2.83 -15.51 9.22
N GLU A 67 -1.51 -15.53 9.26
CA GLU A 67 -0.71 -16.76 9.08
C GLU A 67 -0.99 -17.76 10.20
N ALA A 68 -1.12 -17.30 11.45
CA ALA A 68 -1.49 -18.14 12.58
C ALA A 68 -2.93 -18.67 12.50
N ALA A 69 -3.84 -17.92 11.86
CA ALA A 69 -5.21 -18.34 11.57
C ALA A 69 -5.31 -19.33 10.39
N GLY A 70 -4.20 -19.63 9.70
CA GLY A 70 -4.14 -20.59 8.59
C GLY A 70 -4.32 -19.97 7.20
N GLU A 71 -4.36 -18.64 7.08
CA GLU A 71 -4.58 -17.91 5.82
C GLU A 71 -3.28 -17.79 4.99
N HIS A 72 -2.56 -18.91 4.82
CA HIS A 72 -1.23 -18.94 4.21
C HIS A 72 -1.18 -18.45 2.76
N GLU A 73 -2.23 -18.71 1.97
CA GLU A 73 -2.27 -18.27 0.56
C GLU A 73 -2.37 -16.74 0.46
N LEU A 74 -3.21 -16.11 1.30
CA LEU A 74 -3.36 -14.67 1.33
C LEU A 74 -2.05 -13.99 1.78
N VAL A 75 -1.45 -14.50 2.86
CA VAL A 75 -0.17 -14.01 3.39
C VAL A 75 0.95 -14.16 2.37
N GLY A 76 1.04 -15.33 1.71
CA GLY A 76 2.05 -15.61 0.70
C GLY A 76 1.93 -14.69 -0.51
N ARG A 77 0.70 -14.40 -0.96
CA ARG A 77 0.44 -13.45 -2.04
C ARG A 77 0.88 -12.03 -1.65
N THR A 78 0.46 -11.52 -0.49
CA THR A 78 0.84 -10.16 -0.04
C THR A 78 2.36 -10.01 0.01
N ARG A 79 3.08 -10.94 0.66
CA ARG A 79 4.56 -10.88 0.76
C ARG A 79 5.21 -10.91 -0.63
N SER A 80 4.76 -11.81 -1.51
CA SER A 80 5.28 -11.91 -2.89
C SER A 80 5.05 -10.61 -3.67
N ASP A 81 3.87 -9.99 -3.56
CA ASP A 81 3.55 -8.76 -4.26
C ASP A 81 4.44 -7.60 -3.75
N HIS A 82 4.63 -7.48 -2.43
CA HIS A 82 5.52 -6.47 -1.84
C HIS A 82 6.97 -6.63 -2.31
N GLU A 83 7.50 -7.86 -2.30
CA GLU A 83 8.85 -8.16 -2.79
C GLU A 83 9.01 -7.79 -4.26
N ARG A 84 8.03 -8.14 -5.10
CA ARG A 84 8.05 -7.81 -6.53
C ARG A 84 7.96 -6.31 -6.78
N LEU A 85 7.14 -5.57 -6.03
CA LEU A 85 7.05 -4.11 -6.11
C LEU A 85 8.38 -3.45 -5.71
N ARG A 86 9.01 -3.90 -4.62
CA ARG A 86 10.35 -3.45 -4.20
C ARG A 86 11.40 -3.77 -5.28
N ALA A 87 11.35 -4.96 -5.87
CA ALA A 87 12.27 -5.37 -6.92
C ALA A 87 12.10 -4.55 -8.21
N LEU A 88 10.87 -4.30 -8.66
CA LEU A 88 10.60 -3.49 -9.86
C LEU A 88 11.14 -2.07 -9.71
N ARG A 89 11.07 -1.48 -8.50
CA ARG A 89 11.68 -0.19 -8.19
C ARG A 89 13.22 -0.24 -8.25
N ALA A 90 13.84 -1.28 -7.70
CA ALA A 90 15.29 -1.36 -7.54
C ALA A 90 16.05 -1.81 -8.81
N GLN A 91 15.37 -2.47 -9.75
CA GLN A 91 15.95 -2.91 -11.01
C GLN A 91 16.34 -1.74 -11.91
N ALA A 92 17.23 -2.00 -12.87
CA ALA A 92 17.63 -1.06 -13.92
C ALA A 92 17.32 -1.64 -15.31
N GLY A 93 17.09 -0.76 -16.29
CA GLY A 93 16.80 -1.14 -17.68
C GLY A 93 15.32 -1.37 -17.92
N ASP A 94 14.86 -1.25 -19.17
CA ASP A 94 13.45 -1.24 -19.55
C ASP A 94 12.58 -0.37 -18.62
N GLU A 95 12.98 0.90 -18.41
CA GLU A 95 12.31 1.81 -17.48
C GLU A 95 10.81 1.90 -17.77
N ARG A 96 10.44 1.96 -19.05
CA ARG A 96 9.05 2.02 -19.51
C ARG A 96 8.28 0.75 -19.18
N GLY A 97 8.79 -0.41 -19.59
CA GLY A 97 8.09 -1.68 -19.36
C GLY A 97 8.00 -2.01 -17.87
N ARG A 98 9.05 -1.75 -17.09
CA ARG A 98 9.01 -1.89 -15.63
C ARG A 98 7.99 -0.95 -15.00
N LEU A 99 7.88 0.29 -15.47
CA LEU A 99 6.92 1.26 -14.93
C LEU A 99 5.48 0.77 -15.15
N GLY A 100 5.18 0.23 -16.34
CA GLY A 100 3.88 -0.38 -16.63
C GLY A 100 3.58 -1.56 -15.70
N ARG A 101 4.52 -2.51 -15.58
CA ARG A 101 4.40 -3.67 -14.68
C ARG A 101 4.23 -3.27 -13.21
N PHE A 102 4.94 -2.22 -12.78
CA PHE A 102 4.83 -1.68 -11.43
C PHE A 102 3.43 -1.13 -11.15
N GLY A 103 2.89 -0.32 -12.07
CA GLY A 103 1.55 0.24 -11.93
C GLY A 103 0.48 -0.86 -11.89
N GLU A 104 0.56 -1.83 -12.82
CA GLU A 104 -0.36 -2.95 -12.88
C GLU A 104 -0.34 -3.78 -11.58
N LEU A 105 0.85 -4.19 -11.13
CA LEU A 105 1.01 -4.98 -9.92
C LEU A 105 0.49 -4.23 -8.69
N LEU A 106 0.80 -2.94 -8.54
CA LEU A 106 0.34 -2.14 -7.40
C LEU A 106 -1.20 -2.03 -7.40
N ARG A 107 -1.82 -1.84 -8.56
CA ARG A 107 -3.28 -1.80 -8.70
C ARG A 107 -3.93 -3.12 -8.35
N GLU A 108 -3.37 -4.24 -8.81
CA GLU A 108 -3.88 -5.58 -8.54
C GLU A 108 -3.75 -5.97 -7.06
N HIS A 109 -2.60 -5.65 -6.49
CA HIS A 109 -2.30 -5.85 -5.08
C HIS A 109 -3.29 -5.10 -4.18
N VAL A 110 -3.46 -3.78 -4.36
CA VAL A 110 -4.42 -2.99 -3.58
C VAL A 110 -5.85 -3.51 -3.72
N ARG A 111 -6.25 -3.92 -4.93
CA ARG A 111 -7.59 -4.50 -5.16
C ARG A 111 -7.77 -5.79 -4.37
N PHE A 112 -6.78 -6.67 -4.45
CA PHE A 112 -6.76 -7.94 -3.72
C PHE A 112 -6.93 -7.71 -2.22
N GLU A 113 -6.19 -6.78 -1.63
CA GLU A 113 -6.26 -6.55 -0.19
C GLU A 113 -7.62 -6.02 0.22
N GLU A 114 -8.15 -5.08 -0.56
CA GLU A 114 -9.47 -4.51 -0.32
C GLU A 114 -10.62 -5.51 -0.48
N SER A 115 -10.51 -6.45 -1.43
CA SER A 115 -11.59 -7.41 -1.73
C SER A 115 -11.47 -8.74 -1.01
N GLU A 116 -10.27 -9.14 -0.59
CA GLU A 116 -9.98 -10.48 -0.08
C GLU A 116 -9.25 -10.44 1.26
N LEU A 117 -8.05 -9.82 1.34
CA LEU A 117 -7.23 -9.84 2.56
C LEU A 117 -7.95 -9.21 3.76
N PHE A 118 -8.38 -7.96 3.62
CA PHE A 118 -9.00 -7.23 4.73
C PHE A 118 -10.37 -7.80 5.13
N PRO A 119 -11.29 -8.16 4.20
CA PRO A 119 -12.52 -8.84 4.58
C PRO A 119 -12.30 -10.19 5.27
N THR A 120 -11.21 -10.90 4.97
CA THR A 120 -10.85 -12.13 5.70
C THR A 120 -10.30 -11.79 7.08
N ALA A 121 -9.41 -10.81 7.19
CA ALA A 121 -8.89 -10.34 8.48
C ALA A 121 -10.01 -9.93 9.45
N GLU A 122 -11.01 -9.20 8.97
CA GLU A 122 -12.19 -8.82 9.75
C GLU A 122 -13.02 -10.02 10.27
N LYS A 123 -12.94 -11.17 9.60
CA LYS A 123 -13.70 -12.38 9.97
C LYS A 123 -12.95 -13.29 10.93
N VAL A 124 -11.62 -13.37 10.79
CA VAL A 124 -10.81 -14.41 11.45
C VAL A 124 -9.94 -13.86 12.58
N LEU A 125 -9.65 -12.55 12.60
CA LEU A 125 -8.82 -11.94 13.63
C LEU A 125 -9.63 -11.45 14.82
N ASP A 126 -9.01 -11.55 15.99
CA ASP A 126 -9.58 -11.01 17.22
C ASP A 126 -9.51 -9.47 17.21
N PRO A 127 -10.46 -8.78 17.87
CA PRO A 127 -10.45 -7.32 17.95
C PRO A 127 -9.14 -6.72 18.48
N SER A 128 -8.44 -7.42 19.39
CA SER A 128 -7.15 -6.96 19.90
C SER A 128 -6.04 -6.96 18.86
N GLU A 129 -6.08 -7.87 17.89
CA GLU A 129 -5.10 -7.96 16.80
C GLU A 129 -5.32 -6.83 15.81
N LEU A 130 -6.58 -6.56 15.44
CA LEU A 130 -6.93 -5.41 14.61
C LEU A 130 -6.55 -4.08 15.28
N VAL A 131 -6.77 -3.94 16.59
CA VAL A 131 -6.31 -2.76 17.33
C VAL A 131 -4.79 -2.61 17.31
N ALA A 132 -4.02 -3.69 17.30
CA ALA A 132 -2.56 -3.62 17.17
C ALA A 132 -2.14 -3.07 15.80
N VAL A 133 -2.81 -3.51 14.72
CA VAL A 133 -2.62 -2.96 13.36
C VAL A 133 -2.88 -1.45 13.34
N ALA A 134 -4.01 -1.00 13.89
CA ALA A 134 -4.35 0.43 13.93
C ALA A 134 -3.32 1.25 14.71
N LYS A 135 -2.85 0.73 15.86
CA LYS A 135 -1.81 1.39 16.67
C LYS A 135 -0.49 1.52 15.92
N ALA A 136 -0.08 0.47 15.21
CA ALA A 136 1.13 0.51 14.40
C ALA A 136 1.01 1.46 13.22
N SER A 137 -0.12 1.48 12.52
CA SER A 137 -0.39 2.47 11.46
C SER A 137 -0.30 3.90 12.00
N ALA A 138 -0.88 4.16 13.18
CA ALA A 138 -0.82 5.49 13.81
C ALA A 138 0.60 5.87 14.30
N ALA A 139 1.42 4.89 14.71
CA ALA A 139 2.81 5.09 15.13
C ALA A 139 3.77 5.29 13.94
N THR A 140 3.40 4.75 12.78
CA THR A 140 4.18 4.80 11.54
C THR A 140 3.39 5.53 10.44
N PRO A 141 2.97 6.79 10.66
CA PRO A 141 2.03 7.44 9.76
C PRO A 141 2.69 7.76 8.42
N THR A 142 2.01 7.42 7.34
CA THR A 142 2.36 7.79 5.96
C THR A 142 2.27 9.31 5.76
N ALA A 143 2.86 9.85 4.69
CA ALA A 143 2.69 11.26 4.36
C ALA A 143 1.23 11.62 4.09
N VAL A 144 0.47 10.71 3.48
CA VAL A 144 -0.98 10.81 3.30
C VAL A 144 -1.69 11.00 4.65
N GLN A 145 -1.45 10.13 5.62
CA GLN A 145 -2.10 10.19 6.93
C GLN A 145 -1.71 11.46 7.71
N ARG A 146 -0.47 11.94 7.58
CA ARG A 146 0.01 13.18 8.21
C ARG A 146 -0.68 14.43 7.65
N ALA A 147 -0.88 14.50 6.33
CA ALA A 147 -1.52 15.63 5.67
C ALA A 147 -2.96 15.82 6.18
N ASP A 148 -3.71 14.73 6.34
CA ASP A 148 -5.09 14.76 6.84
C ASP A 148 -5.17 15.07 8.34
N GLY A 149 -4.22 14.59 9.14
CA GLY A 149 -4.13 14.92 10.56
C GLY A 149 -3.89 16.42 10.80
N ARG A 150 -3.14 17.08 9.91
CA ARG A 150 -2.91 18.53 9.94
C ARG A 150 -4.17 19.33 9.58
N ALA A 151 -4.95 18.86 8.60
CA ALA A 151 -6.22 19.49 8.21
C ALA A 151 -7.27 19.44 9.35
N LYS A 152 -7.32 18.36 10.14
CA LYS A 152 -8.25 18.23 11.28
C LYS A 152 -7.87 19.05 12.52
N LYS A 153 -6.59 19.38 12.70
CA LYS A 153 -6.13 20.22 13.84
C LYS A 153 -6.29 21.73 13.60
N GLY A 154 -6.58 22.16 12.37
CA GLY A 154 -6.72 23.57 12.00
C GLY A 154 -8.13 24.18 12.13
N SER A 155 -9.07 23.51 12.80
CA SER A 155 -10.46 23.99 12.98
C SER A 155 -10.88 24.15 14.44
N ALA A 156 -9.92 24.38 15.33
CA ALA A 156 -10.18 24.78 16.71
C ALA A 156 -9.47 26.11 16.99
N GLU A 157 -9.99 27.19 16.41
CA GLU A 157 -9.84 28.58 16.87
C GLU A 157 -11.15 29.33 16.64
#